data_AF-A0A1C6PN35-F1
#
_entry.id   AF-A0A1C6PN35-F1
#
_cell.length_a   1.000
_cell.length_b   1.000
_cell.length_c   1.000
_cell.angle_alpha   90.00
_cell.angle_beta   90.00
_cell.angle_gamma   90.00
#
_symmetry.space_group_name_H-M   'P 1'
#
loop_
_entity.id
_entity.type
_entity.pdbx_description
1 polymer ?
#
loop_
_entity_poly.entity_id
_entity_poly.type
_entity_poly.pdbx_seq_one_letter_code
_entity_poly.pdbx_strand_id
1 'polypeptide(L)'
;MIDTPAARTQRLIEAWGHVTAASDRAEADLLVQDCARRLLADPGGGTAYLWTFGLVRMAGYIAWQPGQEAARSALDALRAVDRALGDLPCAHPSHPYEGTLKGLLADEVWLAGPDLASLVGPAAEDGAWRCPANVAGFARLTADILAPFTVRGIPGLIPDAHTSSLSNLSSVLNGYPYGDPGEELSFQAGGLPRHPTQGVLAGHVVTLHASQWYATSGLITEKHVLDDMIAGLEVALPLLGDAPCARTVAEHPGLDSDPSGNARTGYLLRSPGGRAELRSWHADAPLERWLCHDFLRGLAHEALGNLRYARDSLFGIRDDRLLDAEYLRPDGRLDIGALTHCFDEAEYDTSWQAENTVRWAARRYAATGDGSPRERLVLLLLVLWCAGTAELAPDVGEEIRDLLVGARTVPSDSVCAHGDAHPPEYPDFEAHLNHLYAPDEFDAPEEARGAGAWGCPRYLAGLAEDALAALA
;
A
#
# COMPACT_ATOMS: atom_id res chain seq x y z
N MET A 1 -20.64 -11.70 53.05
CA MET A 1 -20.74 -12.41 51.77
C MET A 1 -19.80 -13.60 51.82
N ILE A 2 -20.32 -14.84 51.74
CA ILE A 2 -19.48 -16.04 51.74
C ILE A 2 -18.84 -16.16 50.35
N ASP A 3 -17.51 -16.14 50.28
CA ASP A 3 -16.76 -16.29 49.03
C ASP A 3 -16.77 -17.76 48.58
N THR A 4 -17.79 -18.16 47.81
CA THR A 4 -17.87 -19.52 47.29
C THR A 4 -16.90 -19.73 46.13
N PRO A 5 -16.41 -20.97 45.89
CA PRO A 5 -15.56 -21.26 44.74
C PRO A 5 -16.16 -20.81 43.40
N ALA A 6 -17.48 -20.96 43.23
CA ALA A 6 -18.19 -20.52 42.03
C ALA A 6 -18.18 -18.98 41.87
N ALA A 7 -18.41 -18.23 42.96
CA ALA A 7 -18.36 -16.77 42.91
C ALA A 7 -16.94 -16.25 42.60
N ARG A 8 -15.90 -16.94 43.10
CA ARG A 8 -14.51 -16.62 42.78
C ARG A 8 -14.19 -16.88 41.31
N THR A 9 -14.64 -18.00 40.75
CA THR A 9 -14.48 -18.31 39.32
C THR A 9 -15.18 -17.29 38.44
N GLN A 10 -16.40 -16.88 38.79
CA GLN A 10 -17.14 -15.88 38.03
C GLN A 10 -16.42 -14.53 37.97
N ARG A 11 -15.87 -14.05 39.10
CA ARG A 11 -15.07 -12.81 39.12
C ARG A 11 -13.80 -12.90 38.27
N LEU A 12 -13.18 -14.08 38.19
CA LEU A 12 -12.02 -14.29 37.31
C LEU A 12 -12.41 -14.22 35.83
N ILE A 13 -13.54 -14.83 35.45
CA ILE A 13 -14.07 -14.77 34.09
C ILE A 13 -14.34 -13.32 33.67
N GLU A 14 -14.99 -12.55 34.54
CA GLU A 14 -15.24 -11.12 34.31
C GLU A 14 -13.93 -10.35 34.16
N ALA A 15 -12.96 -10.58 35.05
CA ALA A 15 -11.66 -9.93 35.00
C ALA A 15 -10.91 -10.23 33.69
N TRP A 16 -10.87 -11.50 33.24
CA TRP A 16 -10.27 -11.87 31.95
C TRP A 16 -10.99 -11.21 30.77
N GLY A 17 -12.32 -11.07 30.86
CA GLY A 17 -13.12 -10.39 29.85
C GLY A 17 -12.79 -8.91 29.66
N HIS A 18 -12.23 -8.26 30.68
CA HIS A 18 -11.79 -6.86 30.67
C HIS A 18 -10.33 -6.67 30.22
N VAL A 19 -9.54 -7.74 30.13
CA VAL A 19 -8.16 -7.66 29.64
C VAL A 19 -8.17 -7.45 28.12
N THR A 20 -7.51 -6.39 27.69
CA THR A 20 -7.35 -5.97 26.29
C THR A 20 -5.90 -5.62 26.02
N ALA A 21 -5.52 -5.45 24.75
CA ALA A 21 -4.16 -5.03 24.36
C ALA A 21 -3.71 -3.70 25.01
N ALA A 22 -4.64 -2.86 25.45
CA ALA A 22 -4.37 -1.58 26.11
C ALA A 22 -4.40 -1.64 27.65
N SER A 23 -4.55 -2.84 28.24
CA SER A 23 -4.61 -2.99 29.70
C SER A 23 -3.28 -2.67 30.38
N ASP A 24 -3.36 -2.20 31.63
CA ASP A 24 -2.16 -1.97 32.44
C ASP A 24 -1.38 -3.27 32.65
N ARG A 25 -0.07 -3.20 32.43
CA ARG A 25 0.79 -4.38 32.47
C ARG A 25 0.83 -5.03 33.84
N ALA A 26 0.91 -4.24 34.92
CA ALA A 26 1.07 -4.77 36.26
C ALA A 26 -0.16 -5.57 36.70
N GLU A 27 -1.36 -5.15 36.30
CA GLU A 27 -2.61 -5.86 36.60
C GLU A 27 -2.83 -7.05 35.67
N ALA A 28 -2.65 -6.87 34.36
CA ALA A 28 -2.91 -7.91 33.38
C ALA A 28 -1.91 -9.08 33.48
N ASP A 29 -0.62 -8.81 33.73
CA ASP A 29 0.38 -9.88 33.92
C ASP A 29 0.03 -10.78 35.10
N LEU A 30 -0.48 -10.22 36.21
CA LEU A 30 -0.89 -11.02 37.37
C LEU A 30 -2.05 -11.97 37.04
N LEU A 31 -3.02 -11.51 36.26
CA LEU A 31 -4.15 -12.34 35.81
C LEU A 31 -3.69 -13.47 34.87
N VAL A 32 -2.80 -13.15 33.92
CA VAL A 32 -2.22 -14.12 33.00
C VAL A 32 -1.43 -15.18 33.76
N GLN A 33 -0.57 -14.76 34.69
CA GLN A 33 0.25 -15.66 35.50
C GLN A 33 -0.60 -16.53 36.44
N ASP A 34 -1.65 -15.99 37.08
CA ASP A 34 -2.55 -16.79 37.91
C ASP A 34 -3.27 -17.86 37.08
N CYS A 35 -3.76 -17.48 35.90
CA CYS A 35 -4.43 -18.40 34.98
C CYS A 35 -3.49 -19.50 34.49
N ALA A 36 -2.30 -19.12 34.00
CA ALA A 36 -1.27 -20.05 33.54
C ALA A 36 -0.81 -21.02 34.64
N ARG A 37 -0.59 -20.52 35.87
CA ARG A 37 -0.18 -21.33 37.02
C ARG A 37 -1.24 -22.38 37.38
N ARG A 38 -2.52 -22.02 37.36
CA ARG A 38 -3.63 -22.97 37.63
C ARG A 38 -3.75 -24.01 36.54
N LEU A 39 -3.55 -23.63 35.28
CA LEU A 39 -3.56 -24.54 34.15
C LEU A 39 -2.39 -25.52 34.20
N LEU A 40 -1.19 -25.04 34.54
CA LEU A 40 0.01 -25.88 34.69
C LEU A 40 -0.07 -26.88 35.85
N ALA A 41 -0.86 -26.59 36.89
CA ALA A 41 -1.03 -27.51 38.01
C ALA A 41 -1.78 -28.79 37.62
N ASP A 42 -2.67 -28.71 36.62
CA ASP A 42 -3.47 -29.85 36.14
C ASP A 42 -3.89 -29.67 34.65
N PRO A 43 -2.95 -29.79 33.70
CA PRO A 43 -3.19 -29.46 32.29
C PRO A 43 -4.14 -30.43 31.57
N GLY A 44 -4.31 -31.64 32.11
CA GLY A 44 -5.29 -32.64 31.63
C GLY A 44 -6.57 -32.69 32.48
N GLY A 45 -6.69 -31.80 33.46
CA GLY A 45 -7.70 -31.83 34.50
C GLY A 45 -9.10 -31.49 34.03
N GLY A 46 -10.09 -31.84 34.87
CA GLY A 46 -11.51 -31.53 34.62
C GLY A 46 -11.84 -30.04 34.52
N THR A 47 -10.92 -29.14 34.88
CA THR A 47 -11.07 -27.68 34.72
C THR A 47 -10.09 -27.08 33.71
N ALA A 48 -9.28 -27.88 33.00
CA ALA A 48 -8.28 -27.36 32.06
C ALA A 48 -8.90 -26.46 30.98
N TYR A 49 -10.09 -26.83 30.48
CA TYR A 49 -10.83 -26.02 29.50
C TYR A 49 -11.00 -24.56 29.95
N LEU A 50 -11.33 -24.34 31.22
CA LEU A 50 -11.67 -23.02 31.73
C LEU A 50 -10.46 -22.09 31.72
N TRP A 51 -9.33 -22.58 32.21
CA TRP A 51 -8.09 -21.81 32.24
C TRP A 51 -7.50 -21.63 30.83
N THR A 52 -7.61 -22.64 29.96
CA THR A 52 -7.25 -22.50 28.54
C THR A 52 -8.02 -21.37 27.89
N PHE A 53 -9.35 -21.34 28.01
CA PHE A 53 -10.14 -20.26 27.43
C PHE A 53 -9.95 -18.92 28.14
N GLY A 54 -9.56 -18.90 29.42
CA GLY A 54 -9.09 -17.70 30.10
C GLY A 54 -7.84 -17.11 29.43
N LEU A 55 -6.85 -17.95 29.10
CA LEU A 55 -5.66 -17.50 28.33
C LEU A 55 -6.01 -17.10 26.90
N VAL A 56 -6.90 -17.83 26.22
CA VAL A 56 -7.42 -17.46 24.88
C VAL A 56 -8.03 -16.06 24.93
N ARG A 57 -8.86 -15.76 25.95
CA ARG A 57 -9.52 -14.46 26.09
C ARG A 57 -8.54 -13.32 26.28
N MET A 58 -7.44 -13.57 26.99
CA MET A 58 -6.38 -12.59 27.23
C MET A 58 -5.32 -12.54 26.12
N ALA A 59 -5.44 -13.38 25.08
CA ALA A 59 -4.39 -13.56 24.07
C ALA A 59 -4.04 -12.26 23.33
N GLY A 60 -4.99 -11.35 23.10
CA GLY A 60 -4.71 -10.04 22.48
C GLY A 60 -3.76 -9.17 23.31
N TYR A 61 -3.87 -9.22 24.63
CA TYR A 61 -2.89 -8.59 25.53
C TYR A 61 -1.55 -9.31 25.48
N ILE A 62 -1.57 -10.65 25.61
CA ILE A 62 -0.36 -11.46 25.69
C ILE A 62 0.44 -11.42 24.38
N ALA A 63 -0.21 -11.24 23.23
CA ALA A 63 0.47 -11.13 21.95
C ALA A 63 1.11 -9.75 21.72
N TRP A 64 0.65 -8.71 22.42
CA TRP A 64 1.06 -7.32 22.19
C TRP A 64 2.12 -6.85 23.18
N GLN A 65 1.83 -6.80 24.48
CA GLN A 65 2.71 -6.17 25.48
C GLN A 65 2.79 -6.89 26.83
N PRO A 66 2.94 -8.23 26.87
CA PRO A 66 3.10 -8.93 28.13
C PRO A 66 4.45 -8.60 28.78
N GLY A 67 4.54 -8.74 30.10
CA GLY A 67 5.83 -8.98 30.75
C GLY A 67 6.42 -10.32 30.28
N GLN A 68 7.76 -10.41 30.22
CA GLN A 68 8.45 -11.62 29.75
C GLN A 68 8.03 -12.89 30.50
N GLU A 69 7.80 -12.79 31.81
CA GLU A 69 7.36 -13.91 32.63
C GLU A 69 5.92 -14.32 32.31
N ALA A 70 5.00 -13.37 32.14
CA ALA A 70 3.62 -13.66 31.80
C ALA A 70 3.50 -14.34 30.43
N ALA A 71 4.24 -13.84 29.43
CA ALA A 71 4.31 -14.46 28.10
C ALA A 71 4.81 -15.91 28.16
N ARG A 72 5.93 -16.13 28.87
CA ARG A 72 6.52 -17.47 29.05
C ARG A 72 5.57 -18.41 29.77
N SER A 73 4.99 -17.98 30.89
CA SER A 73 4.06 -18.80 31.67
C SER A 73 2.81 -19.19 30.86
N ALA A 74 2.24 -18.25 30.11
CA ALA A 74 1.10 -18.54 29.24
C ALA A 74 1.47 -19.57 28.17
N LEU A 75 2.60 -19.38 27.48
CA LEU A 75 3.05 -20.28 26.43
C LEU A 75 3.36 -21.70 26.96
N ASP A 76 4.01 -21.80 28.12
CA ASP A 76 4.30 -23.07 28.77
C ASP A 76 3.01 -23.81 29.17
N ALA A 77 2.02 -23.08 29.69
CA ALA A 77 0.72 -23.62 30.06
C ALA A 77 -0.06 -24.16 28.85
N LEU A 78 -0.13 -23.37 27.76
CA LEU A 78 -0.80 -23.77 26.52
C LEU A 78 -0.16 -25.02 25.91
N ARG A 79 1.17 -25.10 25.89
CA ARG A 79 1.92 -26.28 25.42
C ARG A 79 1.76 -27.50 26.34
N ALA A 80 1.57 -27.29 27.65
CA ALA A 80 1.30 -28.38 28.57
C ALA A 80 -0.09 -28.99 28.33
N VAL A 81 -1.10 -28.15 28.08
CA VAL A 81 -2.45 -28.60 27.72
C VAL A 81 -2.47 -29.37 26.42
N ASP A 82 -1.82 -28.84 25.38
CA ASP A 82 -1.74 -29.51 24.08
C ASP A 82 -1.13 -30.93 24.23
N ARG A 83 -0.02 -31.06 24.96
CA ARG A 83 0.59 -32.37 25.25
C ARG A 83 -0.30 -33.30 26.09
N ALA A 84 -1.11 -32.76 26.99
CA ALA A 84 -1.94 -33.55 27.89
C ALA A 84 -3.25 -34.02 27.23
N LEU A 85 -3.81 -33.21 26.32
CA LEU A 85 -5.15 -33.41 25.76
C LEU A 85 -5.16 -33.74 24.26
N GLY A 86 -4.11 -33.38 23.51
CA GLY A 86 -4.10 -33.41 22.04
C GLY A 86 -4.33 -34.78 21.41
N ASP A 87 -3.83 -35.84 22.06
CA ASP A 87 -3.95 -37.23 21.59
C ASP A 87 -5.10 -38.00 22.26
N LEU A 88 -5.88 -37.35 23.13
CA LEU A 88 -7.00 -38.01 23.79
C LEU A 88 -8.19 -38.14 22.83
N PRO A 89 -8.76 -39.36 22.68
CA PRO A 89 -9.89 -39.57 21.79
C PRO A 89 -11.14 -38.86 22.32
N CYS A 90 -11.99 -38.38 21.41
CA CYS A 90 -13.34 -37.94 21.71
C CYS A 90 -14.31 -38.43 20.62
N ALA A 91 -15.61 -38.48 20.94
CA ALA A 91 -16.64 -38.99 20.03
C ALA A 91 -17.24 -37.90 19.13
N HIS A 92 -16.73 -36.67 19.20
CA HIS A 92 -17.26 -35.54 18.45
C HIS A 92 -16.88 -35.64 16.97
N PRO A 93 -17.83 -35.49 16.04
CA PRO A 93 -17.54 -35.55 14.61
C PRO A 93 -16.82 -34.30 14.08
N SER A 94 -16.88 -33.19 14.82
CA SER A 94 -16.20 -31.94 14.52
C SER A 94 -15.94 -31.16 15.79
N HIS A 95 -15.03 -30.19 15.72
CA HIS A 95 -14.63 -29.38 16.87
C HIS A 95 -14.81 -27.88 16.60
N PRO A 96 -15.33 -27.09 17.55
CA PRO A 96 -15.49 -25.65 17.38
C PRO A 96 -14.24 -24.90 16.89
N TYR A 97 -13.04 -25.28 17.34
CA TYR A 97 -11.79 -24.63 16.90
C TYR A 97 -11.54 -24.73 15.38
N GLU A 98 -12.03 -25.79 14.71
CA GLU A 98 -11.90 -25.97 13.26
C GLU A 98 -12.77 -24.97 12.50
N GLY A 99 -13.98 -24.70 13.01
CA GLY A 99 -14.86 -23.66 12.49
C GLY A 99 -14.28 -22.26 12.74
N THR A 100 -13.73 -22.03 13.93
CA THR A 100 -12.99 -20.80 14.24
C THR A 100 -11.87 -20.56 13.24
N LEU A 101 -11.05 -21.57 12.93
CA LEU A 101 -9.93 -21.44 12.00
C LEU A 101 -10.34 -20.93 10.62
N LYS A 102 -11.52 -21.34 10.12
CA LYS A 102 -12.09 -20.88 8.84
C LYS A 102 -12.51 -19.41 8.87
N GLY A 103 -13.07 -18.97 9.99
CA GLY A 103 -13.65 -17.64 10.15
C GLY A 103 -12.69 -16.57 10.68
N LEU A 104 -11.48 -16.93 11.10
CA LEU A 104 -10.51 -15.98 11.62
C LEU A 104 -10.00 -15.05 10.53
N LEU A 105 -10.25 -13.74 10.67
CA LEU A 105 -9.70 -12.74 9.75
C LEU A 105 -8.19 -12.53 9.91
N ALA A 106 -7.62 -12.85 11.07
CA ALA A 106 -6.21 -12.72 11.42
C ALA A 106 -5.89 -13.56 12.67
N ASP A 107 -4.90 -13.17 13.46
CA ASP A 107 -4.52 -13.80 14.73
C ASP A 107 -5.51 -13.51 15.90
N GLU A 108 -6.76 -13.14 15.64
CA GLU A 108 -7.71 -12.64 16.64
C GLU A 108 -8.50 -13.73 17.39
N VAL A 109 -7.81 -14.80 17.84
CA VAL A 109 -8.47 -15.94 18.51
C VAL A 109 -9.22 -15.54 19.78
N TRP A 110 -8.86 -14.43 20.44
CA TRP A 110 -9.57 -13.92 21.63
C TRP A 110 -11.00 -13.43 21.36
N LEU A 111 -11.33 -13.18 20.10
CA LEU A 111 -12.70 -12.88 19.64
C LEU A 111 -13.49 -14.16 19.35
N ALA A 112 -12.81 -15.30 19.23
CA ALA A 112 -13.38 -16.58 18.90
C ALA A 112 -13.28 -17.53 20.10
N GLY A 113 -14.42 -17.77 20.76
CA GLY A 113 -14.48 -18.66 21.91
C GLY A 113 -15.90 -18.75 22.45
N PRO A 114 -16.14 -19.66 23.39
CA PRO A 114 -17.43 -19.72 24.05
C PRO A 114 -17.59 -18.52 24.98
N ASP A 115 -18.84 -18.18 25.32
CA ASP A 115 -19.09 -17.39 26.52
C ASP A 115 -18.57 -18.18 27.73
N LEU A 116 -17.53 -17.66 28.38
CA LEU A 116 -16.88 -18.33 29.51
C LEU A 116 -17.85 -18.58 30.67
N ALA A 117 -18.85 -17.71 30.88
CA ALA A 117 -19.84 -17.89 31.93
C ALA A 117 -20.69 -19.15 31.69
N SER A 118 -20.96 -19.47 30.41
CA SER A 118 -21.66 -20.71 30.01
C SER A 118 -20.88 -22.00 30.35
N LEU A 119 -19.57 -21.89 30.58
CA LEU A 119 -18.71 -23.03 30.86
C LEU A 119 -18.65 -23.43 32.35
N VAL A 120 -19.13 -22.60 33.28
CA VAL A 120 -19.07 -22.87 34.73
C VAL A 120 -20.20 -23.80 35.21
N GLY A 121 -21.24 -23.98 34.38
CA GLY A 121 -22.40 -24.84 34.66
C GLY A 121 -22.24 -26.31 34.21
N PRO A 122 -23.31 -27.13 34.30
CA PRO A 122 -23.33 -28.43 33.63
C PRO A 122 -23.04 -28.26 32.13
N ALA A 123 -22.33 -29.21 31.54
CA ALA A 123 -22.05 -29.17 30.11
C ALA A 123 -23.35 -29.23 29.32
N ALA A 124 -23.45 -28.47 28.23
CA ALA A 124 -24.49 -28.68 27.23
C ALA A 124 -24.43 -30.12 26.71
N GLU A 125 -25.55 -30.62 26.16
CA GLU A 125 -25.67 -32.01 25.69
C GLU A 125 -24.60 -32.41 24.67
N ASP A 126 -24.09 -31.46 23.88
CA ASP A 126 -23.03 -31.70 22.92
C ASP A 126 -21.63 -31.75 23.55
N GLY A 127 -21.37 -31.07 24.67
CA GLY A 127 -20.09 -31.05 25.38
C GLY A 127 -18.86 -30.63 24.56
N ALA A 128 -19.02 -30.19 23.31
CA ALA A 128 -17.95 -30.07 22.32
C ALA A 128 -16.90 -29.02 22.71
N TRP A 129 -17.32 -27.96 23.40
CA TRP A 129 -16.41 -26.92 23.90
C TRP A 129 -15.42 -27.43 24.95
N ARG A 130 -15.81 -28.42 25.75
CA ARG A 130 -15.01 -28.97 26.85
C ARG A 130 -14.23 -30.22 26.45
N CYS A 131 -14.41 -30.73 25.23
CA CYS A 131 -13.75 -31.96 24.83
C CYS A 131 -12.22 -31.75 24.69
N PRO A 132 -11.40 -32.78 24.95
CA PRO A 132 -9.94 -32.67 24.92
C PRO A 132 -9.38 -32.09 23.61
N ALA A 133 -9.88 -32.59 22.48
CA ALA A 133 -9.43 -32.15 21.15
C ALA A 133 -9.71 -30.67 20.88
N ASN A 134 -10.86 -30.15 21.31
CA ASN A 134 -11.20 -28.73 21.14
C ASN A 134 -10.33 -27.83 22.04
N VAL A 135 -10.14 -28.21 23.29
CA VAL A 135 -9.31 -27.47 24.25
C VAL A 135 -7.85 -27.44 23.78
N ALA A 136 -7.30 -28.58 23.32
CA ALA A 136 -5.97 -28.65 22.73
C ALA A 136 -5.87 -27.84 21.41
N GLY A 137 -6.92 -27.84 20.59
CA GLY A 137 -7.02 -27.01 19.39
C GLY A 137 -6.84 -25.51 19.69
N PHE A 138 -7.66 -24.95 20.59
CA PHE A 138 -7.52 -23.55 21.01
C PHE A 138 -6.19 -23.25 21.70
N ALA A 139 -5.65 -24.21 22.47
CA ALA A 139 -4.34 -24.06 23.09
C ALA A 139 -3.23 -23.91 22.02
N ARG A 140 -3.27 -24.74 20.96
CA ARG A 140 -2.34 -24.65 19.83
C ARG A 140 -2.49 -23.35 19.05
N LEU A 141 -3.71 -22.97 18.68
CA LEU A 141 -3.95 -21.71 17.96
C LEU A 141 -3.40 -20.51 18.74
N THR A 142 -3.70 -20.45 20.04
CA THR A 142 -3.22 -19.37 20.91
C THR A 142 -1.70 -19.40 21.05
N ALA A 143 -1.10 -20.57 21.28
CA ALA A 143 0.35 -20.70 21.38
C ALA A 143 1.06 -20.27 20.08
N ASP A 144 0.50 -20.57 18.91
CA ASP A 144 1.03 -20.11 17.63
C ASP A 144 0.88 -18.59 17.44
N ILE A 145 -0.15 -17.96 17.97
CA ILE A 145 -0.28 -16.50 17.94
C ILE A 145 0.79 -15.82 18.81
N LEU A 146 1.06 -16.39 19.99
CA LEU A 146 2.05 -15.84 20.93
C LEU A 146 3.49 -16.12 20.51
N ALA A 147 3.73 -17.25 19.84
CA ALA A 147 5.04 -17.68 19.38
C ALA A 147 4.89 -18.42 18.04
N PRO A 148 4.76 -17.67 16.93
CA PRO A 148 4.44 -18.27 15.64
C PRO A 148 5.50 -19.25 15.18
N PHE A 149 5.02 -20.29 14.52
CA PHE A 149 5.80 -21.44 14.05
C PHE A 149 6.35 -22.39 15.12
N THR A 150 6.11 -22.15 16.42
CA THR A 150 6.66 -23.00 17.49
C THR A 150 5.80 -24.21 17.86
N VAL A 151 4.57 -24.28 17.37
CA VAL A 151 3.66 -25.42 17.58
C VAL A 151 3.29 -26.11 16.26
N ARG A 152 2.91 -27.38 16.35
CA ARG A 152 2.55 -28.25 15.21
C ARG A 152 1.12 -28.75 15.35
N GLY A 153 0.61 -29.40 14.29
CA GLY A 153 -0.71 -30.05 14.31
C GLY A 153 -1.90 -29.10 14.14
N ILE A 154 -1.67 -27.82 13.85
CA ILE A 154 -2.71 -26.91 13.37
C ILE A 154 -3.04 -27.31 11.92
N PRO A 155 -4.33 -27.48 11.55
CA PRO A 155 -4.70 -27.74 10.16
C PRO A 155 -4.27 -26.61 9.23
N GLY A 156 -3.71 -26.94 8.06
CA GLY A 156 -3.49 -25.99 6.97
C GLY A 156 -4.83 -25.54 6.43
N LEU A 157 -5.21 -24.29 6.71
CA LEU A 157 -6.51 -23.75 6.34
C LEU A 157 -6.41 -22.24 6.22
N ILE A 158 -6.58 -21.76 4.99
CA ILE A 158 -6.61 -20.33 4.70
C ILE A 158 -8.01 -19.82 5.02
N PRO A 159 -8.16 -18.77 5.84
CA PRO A 159 -9.46 -18.17 6.09
C PRO A 159 -10.17 -17.73 4.79
N ASP A 160 -11.50 -17.80 4.78
CA ASP A 160 -12.28 -17.46 3.57
C ASP A 160 -12.03 -16.01 3.13
N ALA A 161 -11.95 -15.08 4.09
CA ALA A 161 -11.65 -13.68 3.83
C ALA A 161 -10.26 -13.49 3.18
N HIS A 162 -9.24 -14.23 3.64
CA HIS A 162 -7.91 -14.21 3.03
C HIS A 162 -7.93 -14.74 1.60
N THR A 163 -8.74 -15.77 1.33
CA THR A 163 -8.85 -16.35 -0.02
C THR A 163 -9.41 -15.34 -1.01
N SER A 164 -10.46 -14.61 -0.63
CA SER A 164 -11.04 -13.55 -1.46
C SER A 164 -10.05 -12.40 -1.68
N SER A 165 -9.44 -11.86 -0.63
CA SER A 165 -8.50 -10.76 -0.78
C SER A 165 -7.23 -11.15 -1.54
N LEU A 166 -6.74 -12.38 -1.36
CA LEU A 166 -5.61 -12.89 -2.13
C LEU A 166 -5.95 -13.03 -3.63
N SER A 167 -7.17 -13.45 -3.96
CA SER A 167 -7.61 -13.53 -5.36
C SER A 167 -7.64 -12.14 -6.01
N ASN A 168 -8.19 -11.13 -5.33
CA ASN A 168 -8.22 -9.76 -5.82
C ASN A 168 -6.81 -9.20 -5.99
N LEU A 169 -5.99 -9.28 -4.94
CA LEU A 169 -4.62 -8.78 -4.99
C LEU A 169 -3.78 -9.51 -6.04
N SER A 170 -3.92 -10.84 -6.17
CA SER A 170 -3.25 -11.60 -7.22
C SER A 170 -3.65 -11.12 -8.61
N SER A 171 -4.92 -10.76 -8.84
CA SER A 171 -5.37 -10.25 -10.14
C SER A 171 -4.68 -8.91 -10.49
N VAL A 172 -4.52 -8.03 -9.51
CA VAL A 172 -3.75 -6.77 -9.64
C VAL A 172 -2.29 -7.08 -9.94
N LEU A 173 -1.65 -7.91 -9.11
CA LEU A 173 -0.21 -8.22 -9.22
C LEU A 173 0.16 -9.06 -10.45
N ASN A 174 -0.81 -9.54 -11.22
CA ASN A 174 -0.55 -10.19 -12.51
C ASN A 174 -1.03 -9.36 -13.71
N GLY A 175 -1.46 -8.11 -13.50
CA GLY A 175 -1.83 -7.19 -14.58
C GLY A 175 -3.21 -7.42 -15.18
N TYR A 176 -4.09 -8.17 -14.51
CA TYR A 176 -5.49 -8.38 -14.93
C TYR A 176 -6.46 -8.09 -13.78
N PRO A 177 -6.52 -6.86 -13.25
CA PRO A 177 -7.25 -6.55 -12.04
C PRO A 177 -8.75 -6.86 -12.16
N TYR A 178 -9.28 -7.51 -11.14
CA TYR A 178 -10.71 -7.64 -10.91
C TYR A 178 -11.16 -6.52 -9.96
N GLY A 179 -11.68 -5.42 -10.52
CA GLY A 179 -12.06 -4.22 -9.77
C GLY A 179 -11.00 -3.11 -9.88
N ASP A 180 -11.08 -2.13 -8.98
CA ASP A 180 -10.17 -0.98 -8.92
C ASP A 180 -8.86 -1.38 -8.20
N PRO A 181 -7.69 -1.36 -8.89
CA PRO A 181 -6.40 -1.63 -8.27
C PRO A 181 -6.04 -0.65 -7.16
N GLY A 182 -6.39 0.63 -7.28
CA GLY A 182 -6.12 1.67 -6.30
C GLY A 182 -6.85 1.43 -4.99
N GLU A 183 -8.14 1.05 -5.06
CA GLU A 183 -8.92 0.66 -3.88
C GLU A 183 -8.32 -0.57 -3.18
N GLU A 184 -7.94 -1.60 -3.94
CA GLU A 184 -7.35 -2.83 -3.38
C GLU A 184 -6.00 -2.54 -2.70
N LEU A 185 -5.12 -1.76 -3.33
CA LEU A 185 -3.82 -1.37 -2.76
C LEU A 185 -3.98 -0.52 -1.49
N SER A 186 -4.89 0.44 -1.50
CA SER A 186 -5.19 1.30 -0.34
C SER A 186 -5.82 0.49 0.80
N PHE A 187 -6.67 -0.48 0.49
CA PHE A 187 -7.21 -1.43 1.46
C PHE A 187 -6.10 -2.26 2.12
N GLN A 188 -5.12 -2.75 1.36
CA GLN A 188 -3.97 -3.45 1.94
C GLN A 188 -3.12 -2.55 2.85
N ALA A 189 -2.94 -1.28 2.46
CA ALA A 189 -2.19 -0.29 3.23
C ALA A 189 -2.85 0.05 4.57
N GLY A 190 -4.17 0.18 4.60
CA GLY A 190 -4.95 0.41 5.83
C GLY A 190 -5.14 -0.82 6.72
N GLY A 191 -4.69 -1.99 6.29
CA GLY A 191 -5.00 -3.28 6.93
C GLY A 191 -4.25 -3.61 8.23
N LEU A 192 -3.37 -2.72 8.73
CA LEU A 192 -2.61 -2.98 9.96
C LEU A 192 -3.42 -2.60 11.21
N PRO A 193 -3.74 -3.55 12.11
CA PRO A 193 -4.40 -3.23 13.38
C PRO A 193 -3.53 -2.33 14.27
N ARG A 194 -4.14 -1.61 15.22
CA ARG A 194 -3.42 -0.75 16.18
C ARG A 194 -2.44 -1.52 17.08
N HIS A 195 -2.74 -2.78 17.36
CA HIS A 195 -1.95 -3.66 18.23
C HIS A 195 -1.70 -4.99 17.52
N PRO A 196 -0.89 -5.00 16.44
CA PRO A 196 -0.71 -6.19 15.63
C PRO A 196 0.11 -7.24 16.37
N THR A 197 -0.23 -8.51 16.16
CA THR A 197 0.63 -9.64 16.55
C THR A 197 1.87 -9.67 15.64
N GLN A 198 2.89 -10.44 16.02
CA GLN A 198 4.11 -10.59 15.21
C GLN A 198 3.80 -11.17 13.81
N GLY A 199 2.88 -12.14 13.72
CA GLY A 199 2.46 -12.72 12.44
C GLY A 199 1.71 -11.72 11.55
N VAL A 200 0.80 -10.94 12.13
CA VAL A 200 0.06 -9.89 11.41
C VAL A 200 0.98 -8.78 10.91
N LEU A 201 1.91 -8.31 11.74
CA LEU A 201 2.89 -7.29 11.36
C LEU A 201 3.79 -7.78 10.22
N ALA A 202 4.33 -9.00 10.33
CA ALA A 202 5.13 -9.60 9.26
C ALA A 202 4.34 -9.74 7.97
N GLY A 203 3.12 -10.27 8.05
CA GLY A 203 2.25 -10.42 6.90
C GLY A 203 1.87 -9.11 6.23
N HIS A 204 1.65 -8.05 6.99
CA HIS A 204 1.37 -6.71 6.45
C HIS A 204 2.57 -6.16 5.64
N VAL A 205 3.77 -6.18 6.23
CA VAL A 205 4.99 -5.67 5.57
C VAL A 205 5.31 -6.47 4.30
N VAL A 206 5.24 -7.80 4.36
CA VAL A 206 5.49 -8.66 3.19
C VAL A 206 4.47 -8.39 2.08
N THR A 207 3.20 -8.20 2.41
CA THR A 207 2.18 -7.85 1.42
C THR A 207 2.46 -6.49 0.78
N LEU A 208 2.73 -5.43 1.55
CA LEU A 208 3.01 -4.11 0.97
C LEU A 208 4.29 -4.09 0.13
N HIS A 209 5.32 -4.79 0.58
CA HIS A 209 6.53 -4.98 -0.21
C HIS A 209 6.24 -5.69 -1.54
N ALA A 210 5.42 -6.74 -1.52
CA ALA A 210 5.01 -7.44 -2.75
C ALA A 210 4.17 -6.56 -3.67
N SER A 211 3.36 -5.66 -3.11
CA SER A 211 2.46 -4.79 -3.87
C SER A 211 3.12 -3.54 -4.47
N GLN A 212 4.28 -3.13 -3.96
CA GLN A 212 4.91 -1.87 -4.33
C GLN A 212 5.13 -1.73 -5.84
N TRP A 213 5.53 -2.81 -6.53
CA TRP A 213 5.94 -2.71 -7.94
C TRP A 213 4.79 -2.21 -8.83
N TYR A 214 3.56 -2.67 -8.55
CA TYR A 214 2.37 -2.28 -9.30
C TYR A 214 2.02 -0.83 -8.98
N ALA A 215 2.08 -0.45 -7.70
CA ALA A 215 1.83 0.92 -7.27
C ALA A 215 2.82 1.92 -7.91
N THR A 216 4.08 1.52 -8.08
CA THR A 216 5.14 2.34 -8.69
C THR A 216 5.19 2.26 -10.22
N SER A 217 4.33 1.46 -10.87
CA SER A 217 4.42 1.17 -12.31
C SER A 217 3.99 2.31 -13.23
N GLY A 218 3.31 3.33 -12.70
CA GLY A 218 2.62 4.35 -13.49
C GLY A 218 1.22 3.94 -13.96
N LEU A 219 0.79 2.69 -13.71
CA LEU A 219 -0.58 2.24 -13.99
C LEU A 219 -1.62 2.78 -12.99
N ILE A 220 -1.16 3.29 -11.85
CA ILE A 220 -2.01 3.95 -10.84
C ILE A 220 -1.93 5.46 -11.08
N THR A 221 -3.09 6.07 -11.30
CA THR A 221 -3.20 7.52 -11.59
C THR A 221 -3.47 8.36 -10.34
N GLU A 222 -3.80 7.69 -9.23
CA GLU A 222 -4.22 8.30 -8.00
C GLU A 222 -3.07 8.42 -6.99
N LYS A 223 -2.59 9.65 -6.77
CA LYS A 223 -1.53 9.94 -5.80
C LYS A 223 -1.79 9.38 -4.39
N HIS A 224 -3.04 9.39 -3.93
CA HIS A 224 -3.39 8.96 -2.58
C HIS A 224 -3.07 7.47 -2.33
N VAL A 225 -3.05 6.63 -3.36
CA VAL A 225 -2.69 5.21 -3.23
C VAL A 225 -1.23 5.05 -2.77
N LEU A 226 -0.32 5.84 -3.34
CA LEU A 226 1.09 5.87 -2.90
C LEU A 226 1.21 6.44 -1.49
N ASP A 227 0.47 7.50 -1.18
CA ASP A 227 0.48 8.10 0.16
C ASP A 227 -0.05 7.13 1.24
N ASP A 228 -1.11 6.37 0.94
CA ASP A 228 -1.67 5.36 1.83
C ASP A 228 -0.67 4.22 2.07
N MET A 229 -0.05 3.69 1.01
CA MET A 229 0.98 2.64 1.14
C MET A 229 2.21 3.13 1.93
N ILE A 230 2.65 4.38 1.69
CA ILE A 230 3.71 5.02 2.48
C ILE A 230 3.29 5.10 3.95
N ALA A 231 2.09 5.59 4.24
CA ALA A 231 1.58 5.71 5.61
C ALA A 231 1.48 4.36 6.31
N GLY A 232 1.02 3.31 5.62
CA GLY A 232 0.96 1.94 6.16
C GLY A 232 2.33 1.43 6.61
N LEU A 233 3.36 1.61 5.76
CA LEU A 233 4.74 1.23 6.10
C LEU A 233 5.34 2.11 7.21
N GLU A 234 5.04 3.41 7.23
CA GLU A 234 5.46 4.33 8.29
C GLU A 234 4.85 3.97 9.65
N VAL A 235 3.62 3.45 9.69
CA VAL A 235 3.00 2.92 10.91
C VAL A 235 3.66 1.61 11.34
N ALA A 236 4.05 0.75 10.39
CA ALA A 236 4.67 -0.54 10.69
C ALA A 236 6.11 -0.43 11.22
N LEU A 237 6.91 0.50 10.67
CA LEU A 237 8.34 0.64 10.97
C LEU A 237 8.67 0.75 12.48
N PRO A 238 8.03 1.64 13.27
CA PRO A 238 8.30 1.75 14.70
C PRO A 238 8.05 0.45 15.48
N LEU A 239 7.17 -0.42 14.98
CA LEU A 239 6.80 -1.68 15.64
C LEU A 239 7.87 -2.77 15.48
N LEU A 240 8.75 -2.64 14.48
CA LEU A 240 9.85 -3.56 14.24
C LEU A 240 11.06 -3.29 15.16
N GLY A 241 11.08 -2.17 15.89
CA GLY A 241 12.25 -1.75 16.70
C GLY A 241 13.51 -1.56 15.84
N ASP A 242 14.69 -1.41 16.44
CA ASP A 242 15.97 -1.16 15.73
C ASP A 242 17.06 -2.20 16.02
N ALA A 243 16.72 -3.30 16.68
CA ALA A 243 17.71 -4.32 17.04
C ALA A 243 18.22 -5.04 15.79
N PRO A 244 19.54 -5.05 15.53
CA PRO A 244 20.11 -5.73 14.37
C PRO A 244 20.01 -7.25 14.54
N CYS A 245 19.81 -7.96 13.43
CA CYS A 245 19.86 -9.42 13.43
C CYS A 245 21.29 -9.89 13.19
N ALA A 246 21.74 -10.90 13.94
CA ALA A 246 23.04 -11.54 13.72
C ALA A 246 23.09 -12.43 12.47
N ARG A 247 21.94 -12.67 11.82
CA ARG A 247 21.84 -13.51 10.61
C ARG A 247 22.34 -12.77 9.39
N THR A 248 22.98 -13.50 8.50
CA THR A 248 23.37 -13.02 7.18
C THR A 248 22.15 -12.88 6.26
N VAL A 249 22.29 -12.10 5.18
CA VAL A 249 21.22 -11.91 4.17
C VAL A 249 20.76 -13.26 3.59
N ALA A 250 21.69 -14.17 3.30
CA ALA A 250 21.38 -15.49 2.74
C ALA A 250 20.64 -16.42 3.72
N GLU A 251 20.63 -16.09 5.01
CA GLU A 251 19.86 -16.84 6.00
C GLU A 251 18.42 -16.35 6.10
N HIS A 252 18.10 -15.13 5.67
CA HIS A 252 16.71 -14.66 5.63
C HIS A 252 15.90 -15.33 4.51
N PRO A 253 14.56 -15.34 4.60
CA PRO A 253 13.74 -15.92 3.55
C PRO A 253 14.01 -15.25 2.20
N GLY A 254 14.15 -16.06 1.15
CA GLY A 254 14.18 -15.55 -0.22
C GLY A 254 12.79 -15.12 -0.65
N LEU A 255 12.69 -13.93 -1.22
CA LEU A 255 11.49 -13.51 -1.93
C LEU A 255 11.43 -14.22 -3.29
N ASP A 256 10.23 -14.60 -3.71
CA ASP A 256 9.99 -15.09 -5.07
C ASP A 256 10.15 -13.92 -6.06
N SER A 257 10.56 -14.23 -7.28
CA SER A 257 10.45 -13.31 -8.41
C SER A 257 9.00 -12.97 -8.75
N ASP A 258 8.05 -13.83 -8.38
CA ASP A 258 6.61 -13.58 -8.52
C ASP A 258 6.06 -12.77 -7.33
N PRO A 259 5.62 -11.51 -7.54
CA PRO A 259 5.00 -10.70 -6.50
C PRO A 259 3.73 -11.33 -5.92
N SER A 260 2.95 -12.10 -6.70
CA SER A 260 1.75 -12.77 -6.21
C SER A 260 2.10 -13.87 -5.19
N GLY A 261 3.18 -14.64 -5.43
CA GLY A 261 3.73 -15.59 -4.47
C GLY A 261 4.16 -14.94 -3.15
N ASN A 262 4.80 -13.76 -3.22
CA ASN A 262 5.17 -13.00 -2.02
C ASN A 262 3.93 -12.47 -1.27
N ALA A 263 2.94 -11.93 -1.99
CA ALA A 263 1.68 -11.46 -1.39
C ALA A 263 0.91 -12.59 -0.70
N ARG A 264 0.85 -13.77 -1.33
CA ARG A 264 0.31 -15.01 -0.74
C ARG A 264 1.00 -15.36 0.55
N THR A 265 2.34 -15.32 0.58
CA THR A 265 3.11 -15.56 1.81
C THR A 265 2.73 -14.56 2.90
N GLY A 266 2.61 -13.27 2.54
CA GLY A 266 2.14 -12.23 3.45
C GLY A 266 0.77 -12.56 4.09
N TYR A 267 -0.19 -13.03 3.30
CA TYR A 267 -1.50 -13.46 3.81
C TYR A 267 -1.43 -14.69 4.73
N LEU A 268 -0.60 -15.66 4.38
CA LEU A 268 -0.44 -16.87 5.18
C LEU A 268 0.17 -16.58 6.55
N LEU A 269 1.04 -15.57 6.66
CA LEU A 269 1.65 -15.17 7.94
C LEU A 269 0.64 -14.63 8.96
N ARG A 270 -0.51 -14.08 8.49
CA ARG A 270 -1.48 -13.35 9.32
C ARG A 270 -2.40 -14.24 10.16
N SER A 271 -2.44 -15.55 9.93
CA SER A 271 -3.30 -16.47 10.69
C SER A 271 -2.61 -17.81 11.01
N PRO A 272 -3.02 -18.51 12.08
CA PRO A 272 -2.42 -19.80 12.43
C PRO A 272 -2.62 -20.87 11.34
N GLY A 273 -3.79 -20.90 10.70
CA GLY A 273 -4.10 -21.83 9.63
C GLY A 273 -3.31 -21.54 8.35
N GLY A 274 -3.08 -20.26 8.05
CA GLY A 274 -2.20 -19.84 6.97
C GLY A 274 -0.73 -20.22 7.23
N ARG A 275 -0.22 -20.02 8.45
CA ARG A 275 1.13 -20.43 8.85
C ARG A 275 1.31 -21.95 8.81
N ALA A 276 0.26 -22.72 9.16
CA ALA A 276 0.25 -24.16 9.01
C ALA A 276 0.32 -24.59 7.53
N GLU A 277 -0.42 -23.91 6.65
CA GLU A 277 -0.37 -24.13 5.20
C GLU A 277 1.03 -23.80 4.65
N LEU A 278 1.60 -22.64 5.01
CA LEU A 278 2.95 -22.26 4.60
C LEU A 278 4.00 -23.31 5.03
N ARG A 279 3.86 -23.87 6.23
CA ARG A 279 4.71 -24.96 6.72
C ARG A 279 4.60 -26.23 5.88
N SER A 280 3.41 -26.54 5.38
CA SER A 280 3.19 -27.71 4.52
C SER A 280 3.95 -27.61 3.19
N TRP A 281 4.13 -26.41 2.66
CA TRP A 281 4.84 -26.17 1.39
C TRP A 281 6.35 -26.15 1.56
N HIS A 282 6.82 -25.77 2.75
CA HIS A 282 8.24 -25.61 3.07
C HIS A 282 8.65 -26.47 4.25
N ALA A 283 8.43 -27.79 4.12
CA ALA A 283 8.90 -28.75 5.12
C ALA A 283 10.40 -28.52 5.41
N ASP A 284 10.74 -28.49 6.70
CA ASP A 284 12.10 -28.26 7.23
C ASP A 284 12.69 -26.85 7.01
N ALA A 285 11.96 -25.92 6.40
CA ALA A 285 12.38 -24.52 6.32
C ALA A 285 12.21 -23.81 7.69
N PRO A 286 13.14 -22.94 8.07
CA PRO A 286 13.07 -22.13 9.28
C PRO A 286 12.14 -20.93 9.08
N LEU A 287 10.84 -21.17 9.11
CA LEU A 287 9.81 -20.18 8.79
C LEU A 287 9.71 -19.04 9.81
N GLU A 288 10.23 -19.22 11.03
CA GLU A 288 10.36 -18.14 12.01
C GLU A 288 11.22 -16.98 11.50
N ARG A 289 12.03 -17.19 10.47
CA ARG A 289 12.83 -16.14 9.85
C ARG A 289 11.98 -15.09 9.11
N TRP A 290 10.77 -15.42 8.69
CA TRP A 290 9.79 -14.44 8.18
C TRP A 290 9.35 -13.43 9.24
N LEU A 291 9.56 -13.72 10.52
CA LEU A 291 9.22 -12.86 11.63
C LEU A 291 10.40 -12.02 12.13
N CYS A 292 11.55 -12.10 11.45
CA CYS A 292 12.74 -11.36 11.83
C CYS A 292 12.51 -9.86 11.57
N HIS A 293 12.53 -9.07 12.64
CA HIS A 293 12.27 -7.63 12.57
C HIS A 293 13.27 -6.89 11.68
N ASP A 294 14.54 -7.30 11.69
CA ASP A 294 15.58 -6.68 10.86
C ASP A 294 15.36 -6.91 9.37
N PHE A 295 14.99 -8.14 9.00
CA PHE A 295 14.58 -8.49 7.64
C PHE A 295 13.36 -7.70 7.19
N LEU A 296 12.30 -7.69 8.00
CA LEU A 296 11.07 -6.95 7.71
C LEU A 296 11.32 -5.44 7.57
N ARG A 297 12.22 -4.88 8.39
CA ARG A 297 12.61 -3.47 8.30
C ARG A 297 13.33 -3.18 6.98
N GLY A 298 14.19 -4.09 6.53
CA GLY A 298 14.81 -4.03 5.21
C GLY A 298 13.77 -3.95 4.09
N LEU A 299 12.80 -4.86 4.10
CA LEU A 299 11.69 -4.85 3.12
C LEU A 299 10.88 -3.55 3.20
N ALA A 300 10.55 -3.09 4.41
CA ALA A 300 9.78 -1.86 4.60
C ALA A 300 10.54 -0.63 4.09
N HIS A 301 11.86 -0.54 4.32
CA HIS A 301 12.67 0.56 3.82
C HIS A 301 12.83 0.54 2.30
N GLU A 302 13.03 -0.63 1.70
CA GLU A 302 13.08 -0.78 0.25
C GLU A 302 11.76 -0.32 -0.38
N ALA A 303 10.63 -0.82 0.13
CA ALA A 303 9.31 -0.44 -0.33
C ALA A 303 9.03 1.06 -0.17
N LEU A 304 9.37 1.64 1.00
CA LEU A 304 9.23 3.09 1.23
C LEU A 304 10.09 3.92 0.28
N GLY A 305 11.32 3.48 0.01
CA GLY A 305 12.23 4.16 -0.92
C GLY A 305 11.63 4.22 -2.32
N ASN A 306 11.17 3.08 -2.82
CA ASN A 306 10.58 2.96 -4.15
C ASN A 306 9.25 3.73 -4.26
N LEU A 307 8.38 3.64 -3.26
CA LEU A 307 7.10 4.36 -3.24
C LEU A 307 7.28 5.87 -3.17
N ARG A 308 8.21 6.38 -2.35
CA ARG A 308 8.50 7.82 -2.27
C ARG A 308 9.12 8.33 -3.58
N TYR A 309 10.06 7.58 -4.14
CA TYR A 309 10.65 7.90 -5.43
C TYR A 309 9.56 7.95 -6.52
N ALA A 310 8.69 6.95 -6.60
CA ALA A 310 7.59 6.93 -7.56
C ALA A 310 6.60 8.07 -7.32
N ARG A 311 6.26 8.39 -6.06
CA ARG A 311 5.39 9.52 -5.74
C ARG A 311 5.96 10.84 -6.25
N ASP A 312 7.26 11.06 -6.04
CA ASP A 312 7.91 12.28 -6.48
C ASP A 312 8.13 12.30 -8.00
N SER A 313 8.30 11.13 -8.64
CA SER A 313 8.48 11.03 -10.09
C SER A 313 7.18 11.17 -10.88
N LEU A 314 6.09 10.57 -10.37
CA LEU A 314 4.76 10.56 -11.01
C LEU A 314 3.93 11.79 -10.63
N PHE A 315 4.09 12.33 -9.41
CA PHE A 315 3.24 13.40 -8.87
C PHE A 315 4.01 14.55 -8.20
N GLY A 316 5.35 14.57 -8.32
CA GLY A 316 6.18 15.65 -7.79
C GLY A 316 6.28 16.83 -8.75
N ILE A 317 6.83 17.94 -8.23
CA ILE A 317 7.15 19.10 -9.05
C ILE A 317 8.36 18.74 -9.90
N ARG A 318 8.20 18.62 -11.22
CA ARG A 318 9.32 18.40 -12.14
C ARG A 318 10.13 19.70 -12.23
N ASP A 319 11.42 19.65 -11.90
CA ASP A 319 12.31 20.83 -11.97
C ASP A 319 12.77 21.06 -13.41
N ASP A 320 11.94 21.79 -14.17
CA ASP A 320 12.21 22.19 -15.54
C ASP A 320 13.32 23.25 -15.66
N ARG A 321 13.84 23.81 -14.55
CA ARG A 321 14.91 24.83 -14.56
C ARG A 321 16.18 24.37 -15.24
N LEU A 322 16.47 23.08 -15.20
CA LEU A 322 17.67 22.53 -15.84
C LEU A 322 17.62 22.65 -17.37
N LEU A 323 16.42 22.76 -17.94
CA LEU A 323 16.21 22.93 -19.38
C LEU A 323 16.57 24.33 -19.87
N ASP A 324 16.82 25.30 -18.97
CA ASP A 324 17.42 26.59 -19.36
C ASP A 324 18.78 26.38 -20.04
N ALA A 325 19.55 25.36 -19.63
CA ALA A 325 20.84 25.04 -20.26
C ALA A 325 20.70 24.39 -21.64
N GLU A 326 19.51 23.87 -21.97
CA GLU A 326 19.22 23.16 -23.22
C GLU A 326 18.50 24.07 -24.23
N TYR A 327 17.55 24.87 -23.76
CA TYR A 327 16.68 25.69 -24.62
C TYR A 327 17.04 27.17 -24.65
N LEU A 328 18.06 27.61 -23.89
CA LEU A 328 18.61 28.96 -24.01
C LEU A 328 20.04 28.91 -24.55
N ARG A 329 20.30 29.84 -25.46
CA ARG A 329 21.64 30.15 -25.93
C ARG A 329 22.43 30.89 -24.84
N PRO A 330 23.77 30.94 -24.94
CA PRO A 330 24.62 31.66 -23.97
C PRO A 330 24.28 33.15 -23.80
N ASP A 331 23.63 33.77 -24.79
CA ASP A 331 23.17 35.17 -24.74
C ASP A 331 21.77 35.34 -24.13
N GLY A 332 21.14 34.25 -23.68
CA GLY A 332 19.82 34.21 -23.06
C GLY A 332 18.65 34.22 -24.04
N ARG A 333 18.89 34.18 -25.35
CA ARG A 333 17.84 33.96 -26.37
C ARG A 333 17.41 32.49 -26.41
N LEU A 334 16.20 32.23 -26.91
CA LEU A 334 15.76 30.86 -27.18
C LEU A 334 16.67 30.20 -28.20
N ASP A 335 17.03 28.96 -27.96
CA ASP A 335 17.45 28.06 -29.02
C ASP A 335 16.21 27.43 -29.67
N ILE A 336 15.57 28.21 -30.56
CA ILE A 336 14.25 27.86 -31.09
C ILE A 336 14.25 26.53 -31.85
N GLY A 337 15.35 26.20 -32.54
CA GLY A 337 15.47 24.94 -33.27
C GLY A 337 15.48 23.73 -32.33
N ALA A 338 16.19 23.82 -31.19
CA ALA A 338 16.17 22.75 -30.19
C ALA A 338 14.77 22.56 -29.57
N LEU A 339 14.06 23.66 -29.32
CA LEU A 339 12.69 23.64 -28.80
C LEU A 339 11.70 22.99 -29.77
N THR A 340 11.67 23.44 -31.03
CA THR A 340 10.72 22.91 -32.01
C THR A 340 11.01 21.45 -32.37
N HIS A 341 12.28 21.08 -32.49
CA HIS A 341 12.69 19.71 -32.80
C HIS A 341 12.24 18.73 -31.71
N CYS A 342 12.28 19.13 -30.44
CA CYS A 342 11.77 18.32 -29.33
C CYS A 342 10.27 17.98 -29.47
N PHE A 343 9.47 18.89 -30.05
CA PHE A 343 8.05 18.66 -30.27
C PHE A 343 7.74 17.90 -31.55
N ASP A 344 8.57 18.05 -32.60
CA ASP A 344 8.42 17.29 -33.85
C ASP A 344 8.78 15.81 -33.68
N GLU A 345 9.83 15.50 -32.92
CA GLU A 345 10.28 14.13 -32.59
C GLU A 345 9.51 13.48 -31.43
N ALA A 346 8.46 14.13 -30.91
CA ALA A 346 7.64 13.59 -29.83
C ALA A 346 6.76 12.42 -30.34
N GLU A 347 7.36 11.25 -30.54
CA GLU A 347 6.66 9.97 -30.73
C GLU A 347 5.97 9.52 -29.42
N TYR A 348 5.03 8.57 -29.52
CA TYR A 348 4.26 8.06 -28.36
C TYR A 348 5.13 7.62 -27.16
N ASP A 349 6.38 7.19 -27.37
CA ASP A 349 7.29 6.73 -26.32
C ASP A 349 8.15 7.86 -25.68
N THR A 350 8.12 9.09 -26.19
CA THR A 350 8.88 10.25 -25.67
C THR A 350 7.98 11.37 -25.11
N SER A 351 6.71 11.08 -24.83
CA SER A 351 5.73 12.05 -24.30
C SER A 351 6.22 12.85 -23.09
N TRP A 352 7.04 12.25 -22.21
CA TRP A 352 7.62 12.91 -21.04
C TRP A 352 8.56 14.08 -21.40
N GLN A 353 9.24 14.05 -22.56
CA GLN A 353 10.10 15.13 -23.02
C GLN A 353 9.26 16.31 -23.48
N ALA A 354 8.24 16.06 -24.31
CA ALA A 354 7.28 17.08 -24.74
C ALA A 354 6.56 17.74 -23.55
N GLU A 355 6.15 16.95 -22.55
CA GLU A 355 5.57 17.44 -21.30
C GLU A 355 6.51 18.38 -20.53
N ASN A 356 7.79 18.05 -20.43
CA ASN A 356 8.75 18.92 -19.75
C ASN A 356 9.04 20.19 -20.55
N THR A 357 9.13 20.09 -21.87
CA THR A 357 9.35 21.23 -22.77
C THR A 357 8.16 22.18 -22.76
N VAL A 358 6.92 21.68 -22.74
CA VAL A 358 5.72 22.54 -22.70
C VAL A 358 5.58 23.27 -21.38
N ARG A 359 5.88 22.61 -20.25
CA ARG A 359 5.94 23.24 -18.93
C ARG A 359 7.00 24.34 -18.89
N TRP A 360 8.19 24.03 -19.40
CA TRP A 360 9.28 25.00 -19.52
C TRP A 360 8.85 26.21 -20.36
N ALA A 361 8.21 25.99 -21.51
CA ALA A 361 7.74 27.04 -22.40
C ALA A 361 6.67 27.92 -21.73
N ALA A 362 5.71 27.33 -21.02
CA ALA A 362 4.67 28.05 -20.27
C ALA A 362 5.27 28.90 -19.13
N ARG A 363 6.22 28.34 -18.37
CA ARG A 363 6.94 29.06 -17.32
C ARG A 363 7.76 30.21 -17.89
N ARG A 364 8.49 29.99 -18.98
CA ARG A 364 9.28 31.01 -19.67
C ARG A 364 8.36 32.11 -20.23
N TYR A 365 7.21 31.75 -20.80
CA TYR A 365 6.21 32.70 -21.27
C TYR A 365 5.74 33.64 -20.14
N ALA A 366 5.50 33.11 -18.94
CA ALA A 366 5.09 33.89 -17.79
C ALA A 366 6.22 34.81 -17.27
N ALA A 367 7.48 34.37 -17.38
CA ALA A 367 8.65 35.18 -17.01
C ALA A 367 9.01 36.24 -18.07
N THR A 368 8.73 35.97 -19.34
CA THR A 368 8.98 36.87 -20.47
C THR A 368 7.89 37.95 -20.52
N GLY A 369 8.22 39.11 -19.96
CA GLY A 369 7.34 40.29 -20.02
C GLY A 369 7.19 40.88 -21.42
N ASP A 370 6.41 41.97 -21.52
CA ASP A 370 6.04 42.62 -22.80
C ASP A 370 7.24 43.21 -23.58
N GLY A 371 8.45 43.21 -23.00
CA GLY A 371 9.69 43.67 -23.64
C GLY A 371 10.18 42.76 -24.77
N SER A 372 9.69 41.52 -24.87
CA SER A 372 10.08 40.55 -25.90
C SER A 372 8.85 39.91 -26.57
N PRO A 373 8.03 40.69 -27.31
CA PRO A 373 6.73 40.22 -27.80
C PRO A 373 6.83 39.04 -28.79
N ARG A 374 7.93 38.95 -29.56
CA ARG A 374 8.17 37.84 -30.50
C ARG A 374 8.46 36.53 -29.76
N GLU A 375 9.30 36.58 -28.72
CA GLU A 375 9.61 35.42 -27.88
C GLU A 375 8.35 34.90 -27.19
N ARG A 376 7.58 35.83 -26.60
CA ARG A 376 6.33 35.54 -25.93
C ARG A 376 5.29 34.93 -26.88
N LEU A 377 5.20 35.40 -28.13
CA LEU A 377 4.33 34.81 -29.15
C LEU A 377 4.73 33.37 -29.48
N VAL A 378 6.01 33.12 -29.73
CA VAL A 378 6.51 31.80 -30.11
C VAL A 378 6.33 30.79 -28.98
N LEU A 379 6.60 31.17 -27.72
CA LEU A 379 6.37 30.32 -26.56
C LEU A 379 4.88 29.96 -26.39
N LEU A 380 3.96 30.90 -26.63
CA LEU A 380 2.53 30.60 -26.61
C LEU A 380 2.14 29.61 -27.71
N LEU A 381 2.67 29.79 -28.93
CA LEU A 381 2.40 28.89 -30.05
C LEU A 381 2.96 27.49 -29.81
N LEU A 382 4.12 27.35 -29.15
CA LEU A 382 4.66 26.05 -28.72
C LEU A 382 3.72 25.35 -27.73
N VAL A 383 3.18 26.09 -26.75
CA VAL A 383 2.21 25.53 -25.80
C VAL A 383 0.92 25.10 -26.48
N LEU A 384 0.39 25.92 -27.39
CA LEU A 384 -0.81 25.60 -28.17
C LEU A 384 -0.60 24.39 -29.08
N TRP A 385 0.55 24.32 -29.77
CA TRP A 385 0.90 23.20 -30.62
C TRP A 385 0.95 21.90 -29.82
N CYS A 386 1.73 21.87 -28.74
CA CYS A 386 1.88 20.68 -27.91
C CYS A 386 0.55 20.21 -27.31
N ALA A 387 -0.27 21.12 -26.76
CA ALA A 387 -1.57 20.77 -26.20
C ALA A 387 -2.58 20.25 -27.24
N GLY A 388 -2.42 20.61 -28.52
CA GLY A 388 -3.27 20.13 -29.61
C GLY A 388 -2.81 18.81 -30.23
N THR A 389 -1.56 18.39 -30.03
CA THR A 389 -0.98 17.23 -30.73
C THR A 389 -0.43 16.13 -29.83
N ALA A 390 -0.07 16.42 -28.58
CA ALA A 390 0.48 15.45 -27.64
C ALA A 390 -0.57 14.99 -26.61
N GLU A 391 -0.51 13.71 -26.23
CA GLU A 391 -1.25 13.19 -25.08
C GLU A 391 -0.52 13.60 -23.80
N LEU A 392 -1.01 14.65 -23.15
CA LEU A 392 -0.40 15.22 -21.95
C LEU A 392 -0.97 14.60 -20.67
N ALA A 393 -0.11 14.33 -19.69
CA ALA A 393 -0.56 13.96 -18.36
C ALA A 393 -1.48 15.03 -17.74
N PRO A 394 -2.50 14.64 -16.96
CA PRO A 394 -3.51 15.57 -16.42
C PRO A 394 -2.94 16.74 -15.62
N ASP A 395 -1.85 16.53 -14.88
CA ASP A 395 -1.17 17.59 -14.11
C ASP A 395 -0.53 18.64 -15.01
N VAL A 396 0.08 18.22 -16.12
CA VAL A 396 0.65 19.12 -17.13
C VAL A 396 -0.45 19.94 -17.79
N GLY A 397 -1.58 19.30 -18.12
CA GLY A 397 -2.77 19.96 -18.66
C GLY A 397 -3.34 21.03 -17.72
N GLU A 398 -3.45 20.75 -16.42
CA GLU A 398 -3.87 21.72 -15.40
C GLU A 398 -2.88 22.91 -15.30
N GLU A 399 -1.57 22.66 -15.32
CA GLU A 399 -0.55 23.71 -15.22
C GLU A 399 -0.59 24.71 -16.38
N ILE A 400 -0.87 24.25 -17.60
CA ILE A 400 -0.95 25.12 -18.79
C ILE A 400 -2.35 25.68 -19.04
N ARG A 401 -3.38 25.20 -18.34
CA ARG A 401 -4.78 25.57 -18.60
C ARG A 401 -5.03 27.07 -18.48
N ASP A 402 -4.49 27.73 -17.46
CA ASP A 402 -4.69 29.18 -17.26
C ASP A 402 -4.12 30.00 -18.44
N LEU A 403 -3.00 29.55 -19.01
CA LEU A 403 -2.38 30.15 -20.19
C LEU A 403 -3.29 30.02 -21.42
N LEU A 404 -3.85 28.81 -21.65
CA LEU A 404 -4.76 28.53 -22.76
C LEU A 404 -6.08 29.32 -22.63
N VAL A 405 -6.67 29.35 -21.42
CA VAL A 405 -7.88 30.14 -21.14
C VAL A 405 -7.63 31.63 -21.40
N GLY A 406 -6.46 32.14 -21.03
CA GLY A 406 -6.05 33.51 -21.32
C GLY A 406 -6.07 33.82 -22.82
N ALA A 407 -5.49 32.94 -23.65
CA ALA A 407 -5.44 33.09 -25.11
C ALA A 407 -6.84 33.05 -25.75
N ARG A 408 -7.76 32.22 -25.23
CA ARG A 408 -9.16 32.14 -25.70
C ARG A 408 -9.96 33.44 -25.49
N THR A 409 -9.73 34.16 -24.40
CA THR A 409 -10.58 35.30 -24.00
C THR A 409 -10.34 36.60 -24.77
N VAL A 410 -9.45 36.63 -25.76
CA VAL A 410 -9.14 37.85 -26.52
C VAL A 410 -10.23 38.09 -27.59
N PRO A 411 -10.87 39.29 -27.65
CA PRO A 411 -12.06 39.52 -28.48
C PRO A 411 -11.86 39.18 -29.98
N SER A 412 -12.76 38.35 -30.53
CA SER A 412 -12.71 37.81 -31.91
C SER A 412 -13.34 38.68 -32.99
N ASP A 413 -14.11 39.72 -32.61
CA ASP A 413 -15.04 40.39 -33.53
C ASP A 413 -14.43 41.57 -34.31
N SER A 414 -13.12 41.81 -34.17
CA SER A 414 -12.41 42.83 -34.93
C SER A 414 -11.92 42.31 -36.29
N VAL A 415 -12.12 43.09 -37.36
CA VAL A 415 -11.53 42.84 -38.67
C VAL A 415 -10.02 42.69 -38.53
N CYS A 416 -9.47 41.58 -39.01
CA CYS A 416 -8.05 41.29 -38.87
C CYS A 416 -7.23 42.27 -39.72
N ALA A 417 -6.19 42.89 -39.13
CA ALA A 417 -5.34 43.87 -39.81
C ALA A 417 -4.59 43.30 -41.02
N HIS A 418 -4.48 41.97 -41.12
CA HIS A 418 -3.83 41.23 -42.20
C HIS A 418 -4.85 40.59 -43.17
N GLY A 419 -6.09 41.10 -43.23
CA GLY A 419 -7.08 40.69 -44.23
C GLY A 419 -7.42 39.20 -44.21
N ASP A 420 -7.53 38.62 -43.01
CA ASP A 420 -7.83 37.20 -42.78
C ASP A 420 -6.81 36.19 -43.31
N ALA A 421 -5.61 36.65 -43.73
CA ALA A 421 -4.50 35.78 -44.09
C ALA A 421 -3.83 35.14 -42.85
N HIS A 422 -4.53 34.25 -42.15
CA HIS A 422 -3.99 33.44 -41.07
C HIS A 422 -2.95 32.42 -41.57
N PRO A 423 -2.13 31.87 -40.66
CA PRO A 423 -1.33 30.68 -40.95
C PRO A 423 -2.20 29.51 -41.45
N PRO A 424 -1.62 28.55 -42.20
CA PRO A 424 -2.35 27.39 -42.70
C PRO A 424 -2.85 26.49 -41.56
N GLU A 425 -3.84 25.65 -41.85
CA GLU A 425 -4.50 24.77 -40.88
C GLU A 425 -3.56 23.66 -40.36
N TYR A 426 -2.64 23.19 -41.20
CA TYR A 426 -1.61 22.21 -40.85
C TYR A 426 -0.22 22.71 -41.30
N PRO A 427 0.33 23.74 -40.65
CA PRO A 427 1.67 24.19 -40.95
C PRO A 427 2.70 23.13 -40.54
N ASP A 428 3.82 23.10 -41.25
CA ASP A 428 5.08 22.65 -40.69
C ASP A 428 5.45 23.61 -39.54
N PHE A 429 4.98 23.29 -38.33
CA PHE A 429 5.09 24.14 -37.16
C PHE A 429 6.55 24.41 -36.81
N GLU A 430 7.43 23.41 -36.96
CA GLU A 430 8.85 23.56 -36.74
C GLU A 430 9.43 24.66 -37.66
N ALA A 431 9.29 24.51 -38.97
CA ALA A 431 9.87 25.47 -39.92
C ALA A 431 9.27 26.88 -39.74
N HIS A 432 7.98 26.98 -39.46
CA HIS A 432 7.29 28.25 -39.28
C HIS A 432 7.70 28.98 -37.99
N LEU A 433 7.78 28.27 -36.86
CA LEU A 433 8.17 28.88 -35.58
C LEU A 433 9.65 29.26 -35.56
N ASN A 434 10.50 28.44 -36.16
CA ASN A 434 11.93 28.72 -36.33
C ASN A 434 12.13 30.02 -37.12
N HIS A 435 11.51 30.14 -38.30
CA HIS A 435 11.57 31.35 -39.11
C HIS A 435 10.91 32.56 -38.41
N LEU A 436 9.79 32.37 -37.71
CA LEU A 436 9.09 33.44 -36.99
C LEU A 436 9.95 34.06 -35.88
N TYR A 437 10.70 33.23 -35.15
CA TYR A 437 11.57 33.69 -34.06
C TYR A 437 12.88 34.31 -34.59
N ALA A 438 13.56 33.61 -35.50
CA ALA A 438 14.89 33.93 -35.99
C ALA A 438 14.94 33.92 -37.54
N PRO A 439 14.30 34.90 -38.22
CA PRO A 439 14.17 34.91 -39.68
C PRO A 439 15.49 35.08 -40.44
N ASP A 440 16.54 35.58 -39.77
CA ASP A 440 17.88 35.71 -40.33
C ASP A 440 18.69 34.40 -40.25
N GLU A 441 18.21 33.43 -39.46
CA GLU A 441 18.89 32.16 -39.18
C GLU A 441 18.21 30.97 -39.88
N PHE A 442 16.90 31.07 -40.15
CA PHE A 442 16.10 30.02 -40.78
C PHE A 442 15.39 30.54 -42.03
N ASP A 443 15.44 29.75 -43.11
CA ASP A 443 14.77 30.07 -44.37
C ASP A 443 13.26 30.20 -44.20
N ALA A 444 12.64 31.06 -45.02
CA ALA A 444 11.20 31.23 -45.01
C ALA A 444 10.50 29.97 -45.56
N PRO A 445 9.61 29.32 -44.80
CA PRO A 445 8.85 28.17 -45.28
C PRO A 445 7.83 28.59 -46.35
N GLU A 446 7.29 27.60 -47.07
CA GLU A 446 6.19 27.82 -48.00
C GLU A 446 4.98 28.39 -47.23
N GLU A 447 4.31 29.39 -47.82
CA GLU A 447 3.20 30.12 -47.18
C GLU A 447 3.54 30.91 -45.90
N ALA A 448 4.83 31.19 -45.64
CA ALA A 448 5.26 31.96 -44.46
C ALA A 448 4.39 33.21 -44.21
N ARG A 449 3.97 33.38 -42.96
CA ARG A 449 3.19 34.52 -42.47
C ARG A 449 4.00 35.31 -41.46
N GLY A 450 3.82 36.63 -41.46
CA GLY A 450 4.48 37.51 -40.50
C GLY A 450 3.88 37.42 -39.09
N ALA A 451 4.59 37.96 -38.11
CA ALA A 451 4.19 37.94 -36.70
C ALA A 451 2.78 38.52 -36.43
N GLY A 452 2.30 39.45 -37.25
CA GLY A 452 0.95 40.00 -37.11
C GLY A 452 -0.17 39.01 -37.42
N ALA A 453 0.07 38.01 -38.28
CA ALA A 453 -0.91 36.95 -38.58
C ALA A 453 -0.85 35.82 -37.54
N TRP A 454 0.36 35.41 -37.15
CA TRP A 454 0.58 34.42 -36.08
C TRP A 454 0.09 34.91 -34.71
N GLY A 455 0.29 36.19 -34.42
CA GLY A 455 -0.17 36.83 -33.19
C GLY A 455 -1.60 37.37 -33.25
N CYS A 456 -2.37 37.01 -34.28
CA CYS A 456 -3.76 37.45 -34.42
C CYS A 456 -4.60 36.89 -33.27
N PRO A 457 -5.29 37.73 -32.48
CA PRO A 457 -6.16 37.28 -31.40
C PRO A 457 -7.18 36.22 -31.81
N ARG A 458 -7.80 36.39 -32.99
CA ARG A 458 -8.79 35.46 -33.51
C ARG A 458 -8.19 34.09 -33.84
N TYR A 459 -6.97 34.07 -34.37
CA TYR A 459 -6.25 32.84 -34.68
C TYR A 459 -5.84 32.11 -33.39
N LEU A 460 -5.21 32.83 -32.46
CA LEU A 460 -4.79 32.28 -31.16
C LEU A 460 -5.97 31.77 -30.32
N ALA A 461 -7.11 32.44 -30.36
CA ALA A 461 -8.32 32.00 -29.67
C ALA A 461 -8.84 30.66 -30.24
N GLY A 462 -8.83 30.48 -31.57
CA GLY A 462 -9.19 29.22 -32.21
C GLY A 462 -8.28 28.07 -31.79
N LEU A 463 -6.95 28.27 -31.87
CA LEU A 463 -5.99 27.26 -31.40
C LEU A 463 -6.18 26.92 -29.92
N ALA A 464 -6.50 27.92 -29.08
CA ALA A 464 -6.72 27.70 -27.65
C ALA A 464 -8.01 26.93 -27.37
N GLU A 465 -9.05 27.11 -28.18
CA GLU A 465 -10.29 26.31 -28.07
C GLU A 465 -10.03 24.85 -28.43
N ASP A 466 -9.30 24.59 -29.52
CA ASP A 466 -8.94 23.23 -29.93
C ASP A 466 -8.06 22.54 -28.87
N ALA A 467 -7.04 23.24 -28.36
CA ALA A 467 -6.19 22.73 -27.29
C ALA A 467 -6.97 22.45 -25.99
N LEU A 468 -7.87 23.33 -25.58
CA LEU A 468 -8.70 23.11 -24.39
C LEU A 468 -9.69 21.95 -24.58
N ALA A 469 -10.17 21.72 -25.80
CA ALA A 469 -11.01 20.57 -26.11
C ALA A 469 -10.25 19.25 -26.11
N ALA A 470 -8.97 19.25 -26.49
CA ALA A 470 -8.10 18.08 -26.41
C ALA A 470 -7.71 17.71 -24.96
N LEU A 471 -7.70 18.68 -24.05
CA LEU A 471 -7.39 18.48 -22.62
C LEU A 471 -8.62 18.09 -21.75
N ALA A 472 -9.81 17.99 -22.33
CA ALA A 472 -11.09 17.72 -21.64
C ALA A 472 -11.54 16.28 -21.84
#